data_AF-A0A0R2SAU1-F1
#
_entry.id   AF-A0A0R2SAU1-F1
#
_cell.length_a   1.000
_cell.length_b   1.000
_cell.length_c   1.000
_cell.angle_alpha   90.00
_cell.angle_beta   90.00
_cell.angle_gamma   90.00
#
_symmetry.space_group_name_H-M   'P 1'
#
loop_
_entity.id
_entity.type
_entity.pdbx_description
1 polymer ?
#
loop_
_entity_poly.entity_id
_entity_poly.type
_entity_poly.pdbx_seq_one_letter_code
_entity_poly.pdbx_strand_id
1 'polypeptide(L)'
;MQPQPASDFSTELLRDYRLGIVSRECSLLGRKEVLTGKAKFGIFGDGKELAQLAWARVFRDGDFRSGYYRDQTFMLAIGALTPQQFFASLYADTDVEREPSSAGRQMNGHFATRTLNADGTWKRLVDHKNVSADISPTGGQMPR
;
A
#
# COMPACT_ATOMS: atom_id res chain seq x y z
N MET A 1 24.61 -23.31 24.08
CA MET A 1 23.48 -22.53 23.54
C MET A 1 22.94 -23.31 22.35
N GLN A 2 21.83 -24.04 22.51
CA GLN A 2 21.24 -24.76 21.39
C GLN A 2 20.63 -23.73 20.42
N PRO A 3 20.79 -23.90 19.10
CA PRO A 3 20.18 -23.01 18.12
C PRO A 3 18.65 -23.09 18.26
N GLN A 4 18.00 -21.94 18.41
CA GLN A 4 16.55 -21.83 18.28
C GLN A 4 16.13 -22.40 16.91
N PRO A 5 14.98 -23.09 16.82
CA PRO A 5 14.55 -23.71 15.58
C PRO A 5 14.39 -22.63 14.49
N ALA A 6 15.00 -22.86 13.33
CA ALA A 6 14.97 -21.95 12.18
C ALA A 6 13.55 -21.71 11.61
N SER A 7 12.52 -22.34 12.16
CA SER A 7 11.17 -22.41 11.58
C SER A 7 10.40 -21.09 11.63
N ASP A 8 10.71 -20.17 12.55
CA ASP A 8 9.95 -18.92 12.68
C ASP A 8 10.60 -17.79 11.85
N PHE A 9 11.87 -17.48 12.14
CA PHE A 9 12.58 -16.42 11.43
C PHE A 9 12.77 -16.68 9.93
N SER A 10 13.15 -17.90 9.52
CA SER A 10 13.33 -18.18 8.09
C SER A 10 12.01 -18.13 7.31
N THR A 11 10.91 -18.55 7.93
CA THR A 11 9.57 -18.47 7.33
C THR A 11 9.13 -17.02 7.17
N GLU A 12 9.31 -16.20 8.20
CA GLU A 12 9.05 -14.77 8.13
C GLU A 12 9.90 -14.08 7.07
N LEU A 13 11.21 -14.37 7.02
CA LEU A 13 12.12 -13.82 6.05
C LEU A 13 11.71 -14.17 4.61
N LEU A 14 11.32 -15.42 4.37
CA LEU A 14 10.82 -15.85 3.05
C LEU A 14 9.50 -15.19 2.68
N ARG A 15 8.62 -14.94 3.67
CA ARG A 15 7.37 -14.20 3.46
C ARG A 15 7.64 -12.74 3.07
N ASP A 16 8.51 -12.06 3.80
CA ASP A 16 8.87 -10.67 3.54
C ASP A 16 9.60 -10.54 2.20
N TYR A 17 10.52 -11.46 1.89
CA TYR A 17 11.17 -11.54 0.59
C TYR A 17 10.15 -11.71 -0.53
N ARG A 18 9.23 -12.67 -0.41
CA ARG A 18 8.16 -12.88 -1.40
C ARG A 18 7.32 -11.61 -1.59
N LEU A 19 6.93 -10.94 -0.51
CA LEU A 19 6.12 -9.72 -0.59
C LEU A 19 6.89 -8.57 -1.26
N GLY A 20 8.18 -8.42 -0.95
CA GLY A 20 9.07 -7.47 -1.62
C GLY A 20 9.17 -7.74 -3.13
N ILE A 21 9.35 -9.00 -3.53
CA ILE A 21 9.37 -9.39 -4.94
C ILE A 21 8.02 -9.13 -5.62
N VAL A 22 6.90 -9.49 -5.00
CA VAL A 22 5.56 -9.19 -5.56
C VAL A 22 5.38 -7.69 -5.78
N SER A 23 5.78 -6.86 -4.81
CA SER A 23 5.72 -5.40 -4.95
C SER A 23 6.60 -4.89 -6.10
N ARG A 24 7.80 -5.44 -6.26
CA ARG A 24 8.71 -5.13 -7.36
C ARG A 24 8.12 -5.50 -8.71
N GLU A 25 7.55 -6.70 -8.84
CA GLU A 25 6.90 -7.14 -10.08
C GLU A 25 5.67 -6.29 -10.42
N CYS A 26 4.87 -5.89 -9.42
CA CYS A 26 3.77 -4.93 -9.62
C CYS A 26 4.28 -3.60 -10.18
N SER A 27 5.43 -3.10 -9.70
CA SER A 27 6.04 -1.86 -10.19
C SER A 27 6.49 -1.98 -11.65
N LEU A 28 7.12 -3.10 -12.02
CA LEU A 28 7.58 -3.35 -13.39
C LEU A 28 6.40 -3.47 -14.37
N LEU A 29 5.37 -4.22 -14.00
CA LEU A 29 4.15 -4.37 -14.79
C LEU A 29 3.38 -3.05 -14.90
N GLY A 30 3.19 -2.33 -13.79
CA GLY A 30 2.55 -1.02 -13.78
C GLY A 30 3.25 -0.03 -14.71
N ARG A 31 4.59 -0.03 -14.71
CA ARG A 31 5.38 0.80 -15.63
C ARG A 31 5.08 0.47 -17.08
N LYS A 32 4.98 -0.81 -17.43
CA LYS A 32 4.64 -1.25 -18.79
C LYS A 32 3.23 -0.79 -19.20
N GLU A 33 2.24 -0.91 -18.33
CA GLU A 33 0.86 -0.49 -18.63
C GLU A 33 0.75 1.03 -18.84
N VAL A 34 1.50 1.82 -18.07
CA VAL A 34 1.55 3.29 -18.24
C VAL A 34 2.31 3.69 -19.49
N LEU A 35 3.48 3.10 -19.76
CA LEU A 35 4.27 3.40 -20.96
C LEU A 35 3.55 3.01 -22.26
N THR A 36 2.62 2.05 -22.21
CA THR A 36 1.80 1.65 -23.36
C THR A 36 0.48 2.41 -23.46
N GLY A 37 0.25 3.41 -22.59
CA GLY A 37 -0.93 4.27 -22.64
C GLY A 37 -2.23 3.62 -22.17
N LYS A 38 -2.19 2.41 -21.63
CA LYS A 38 -3.39 1.72 -21.10
C LYS A 38 -3.83 2.30 -19.77
N ALA A 39 -2.87 2.80 -19.00
CA ALA A 39 -3.06 3.41 -17.69
C ALA A 39 -2.72 4.90 -17.69
N LYS A 40 -3.36 5.67 -16.80
CA LYS A 40 -3.31 7.14 -16.80
C LYS A 40 -1.95 7.74 -16.40
N PHE A 41 -1.31 7.22 -15.35
CA PHE A 41 -0.06 7.75 -14.78
C PHE A 41 0.55 6.67 -13.87
N GLY A 42 1.85 6.78 -13.56
CA GLY A 42 2.57 5.73 -12.83
C GLY A 42 3.88 6.20 -12.24
N ILE A 43 3.93 6.41 -10.93
CA ILE A 43 5.20 6.38 -10.18
C ILE A 43 5.09 5.25 -9.16
N PHE A 44 6.11 4.40 -9.14
CA PHE A 44 6.08 3.12 -8.43
C PHE A 44 7.10 3.06 -7.28
N GLY A 45 6.91 2.10 -6.38
CA GLY A 45 7.68 1.91 -5.14
C GLY A 45 9.11 1.39 -5.29
N ASP A 46 9.62 1.26 -6.51
CA ASP A 46 10.91 0.64 -6.85
C ASP A 46 12.09 1.06 -5.94
N GLY A 47 12.73 0.08 -5.29
CA GLY A 47 13.93 0.30 -4.46
C GLY A 47 13.63 0.77 -3.02
N LYS A 48 12.37 0.82 -2.60
CA LYS A 48 11.95 1.12 -1.21
C LYS A 48 11.38 -0.09 -0.47
N GLU A 49 11.37 -1.26 -1.09
CA GLU A 49 10.67 -2.45 -0.63
C GLU A 49 11.14 -2.85 0.78
N LEU A 50 12.45 -2.96 0.99
CA LEU A 50 13.03 -3.39 2.27
C LEU A 50 12.71 -2.42 3.42
N ALA A 51 12.84 -1.11 3.18
CA ALA A 51 12.56 -0.10 4.21
C ALA A 51 11.07 -0.10 4.60
N GLN A 52 10.18 -0.26 3.62
CA GLN A 52 8.74 -0.34 3.85
C GLN A 52 8.31 -1.63 4.54
N LEU A 53 8.96 -2.77 4.22
CA LEU A 53 8.78 -4.03 4.96
C LEU A 53 9.18 -3.86 6.42
N ALA A 54 10.36 -3.32 6.70
CA ALA A 54 10.84 -3.06 8.05
C ALA A 54 9.89 -2.14 8.83
N TRP A 55 9.38 -1.08 8.18
CA TRP A 55 8.39 -0.19 8.79
C TRP A 55 7.08 -0.91 9.12
N ALA A 56 6.56 -1.73 8.20
CA ALA A 56 5.31 -2.46 8.41
C ALA A 56 5.37 -3.44 9.61
N ARG A 57 6.55 -3.97 9.95
CA ARG A 57 6.74 -4.88 11.11
C ARG A 57 6.44 -4.20 12.46
N VAL A 58 6.69 -2.89 12.55
CA VAL A 58 6.49 -2.13 13.79
C VAL A 58 5.22 -1.30 13.80
N PHE A 59 4.50 -1.23 12.68
CA PHE A 59 3.24 -0.50 12.55
C PHE A 59 2.08 -1.31 13.14
N ARG A 60 1.39 -0.74 14.14
CA ARG A 60 0.36 -1.40 14.95
C ARG A 60 -1.03 -0.88 14.63
N ASP A 61 -2.02 -1.59 15.13
CA ASP A 61 -3.41 -1.13 15.03
C ASP A 61 -3.56 0.12 15.91
N GLY A 62 -4.30 1.11 15.41
CA GLY A 62 -4.38 2.44 15.98
C GLY A 62 -3.30 3.41 15.50
N ASP A 63 -2.19 2.93 14.94
CA ASP A 63 -1.19 3.82 14.35
C ASP A 63 -1.77 4.52 13.11
N PHE A 64 -1.35 5.77 12.93
CA PHE A 64 -1.61 6.55 11.73
C PHE A 64 -0.33 6.80 10.97
N ARG A 65 -0.41 6.66 9.66
CA ARG A 65 0.60 7.19 8.76
C ARG A 65 0.06 8.28 7.85
N SER A 66 0.95 9.21 7.57
CA SER A 66 0.88 10.19 6.49
C SER A 66 2.07 9.86 5.61
N GLY A 67 1.82 9.31 4.41
CA GLY A 67 2.92 8.87 3.56
C GLY A 67 2.83 9.40 2.15
N TYR A 68 3.54 8.69 1.28
CA TYR A 68 3.93 9.18 -0.03
C TYR A 68 3.43 8.26 -1.14
N TYR A 69 3.39 8.77 -2.37
CA TYR A 69 2.90 8.01 -3.53
C TYR A 69 3.72 6.76 -3.92
N ARG A 70 4.77 6.42 -3.16
CA ARG A 70 5.66 5.28 -3.41
C ARG A 70 5.54 4.18 -2.35
N ASP A 71 4.51 4.21 -1.51
CA ASP A 71 4.37 3.33 -0.34
C ASP A 71 3.59 2.04 -0.60
N GLN A 72 3.55 1.58 -1.85
CA GLN A 72 2.80 0.37 -2.24
C GLN A 72 3.26 -0.90 -1.49
N THR A 73 4.56 -1.06 -1.19
CA THR A 73 5.06 -2.26 -0.48
C THR A 73 4.56 -2.26 0.95
N PHE A 74 4.57 -1.09 1.59
CA PHE A 74 4.01 -0.94 2.93
C PHE A 74 2.52 -1.29 2.92
N MET A 75 1.76 -0.76 1.95
CA MET A 75 0.33 -1.04 1.82
C MET A 75 0.02 -2.52 1.63
N LEU A 76 0.80 -3.21 0.80
CA LEU A 76 0.73 -4.67 0.64
C LEU A 76 1.08 -5.38 1.96
N ALA A 77 2.14 -4.95 2.65
CA ALA A 77 2.63 -5.58 3.88
C ALA A 77 1.64 -5.49 5.05
N ILE A 78 0.94 -4.36 5.19
CA ILE A 78 -0.09 -4.17 6.22
C ILE A 78 -1.46 -4.75 5.82
N GLY A 79 -1.58 -5.34 4.62
CA GLY A 79 -2.82 -5.93 4.12
C GLY A 79 -3.89 -4.90 3.72
N ALA A 80 -3.54 -3.63 3.61
CA ALA A 80 -4.46 -2.55 3.22
C ALA A 80 -4.62 -2.41 1.70
N LEU A 81 -3.84 -3.19 0.94
CA LEU A 81 -3.86 -3.21 -0.52
C LEU A 81 -3.51 -4.62 -0.99
N THR A 82 -4.12 -5.04 -2.10
CA THR A 82 -3.72 -6.24 -2.84
C THR A 82 -3.15 -5.85 -4.20
N PRO A 83 -2.38 -6.71 -4.88
CA PRO A 83 -1.93 -6.45 -6.26
C PRO A 83 -3.09 -6.10 -7.21
N GLN A 84 -4.22 -6.81 -7.09
CA GLN A 84 -5.40 -6.56 -7.91
C GLN A 84 -5.97 -5.16 -7.65
N GLN A 85 -6.12 -4.77 -6.38
CA GLN A 85 -6.60 -3.43 -6.04
C GLN A 85 -5.60 -2.33 -6.44
N PHE A 86 -4.30 -2.62 -6.36
CA PHE A 86 -3.26 -1.73 -6.86
C PHE A 86 -3.44 -1.47 -8.37
N PHE A 87 -3.65 -2.51 -9.18
CA PHE A 87 -3.94 -2.35 -10.61
C PHE A 87 -5.32 -1.73 -10.88
N ALA A 88 -6.35 -2.03 -10.10
CA ALA A 88 -7.65 -1.36 -10.22
C ALA A 88 -7.51 0.16 -10.02
N SER A 89 -6.68 0.60 -9.06
CA SER A 89 -6.37 2.03 -8.87
C SER A 89 -5.67 2.65 -10.08
N LEU A 90 -4.83 1.87 -10.75
CA LEU A 90 -4.09 2.30 -11.94
C LEU A 90 -5.03 2.60 -13.12
N TYR A 91 -6.17 1.91 -13.20
CA TYR A 91 -7.22 2.08 -14.20
C TYR A 91 -8.40 2.97 -13.76
N ALA A 92 -8.32 3.60 -12.59
CA ALA A 92 -9.40 4.43 -12.05
C ALA A 92 -10.73 3.67 -11.88
N ASP A 93 -10.68 2.41 -11.45
CA ASP A 93 -11.88 1.63 -11.15
C ASP A 93 -12.74 2.33 -10.10
N THR A 94 -14.04 2.45 -10.38
CA THR A 94 -15.00 3.21 -9.56
C THR A 94 -15.69 2.36 -8.51
N ASP A 95 -15.41 1.06 -8.46
CA ASP A 95 -15.94 0.16 -7.45
C ASP A 95 -15.09 0.23 -6.17
N VAL A 96 -15.75 0.49 -5.04
CA VAL A 96 -15.09 0.68 -3.73
C VAL A 96 -14.43 -0.60 -3.23
N GLU A 97 -14.91 -1.78 -3.60
CA GLU A 97 -14.31 -3.05 -3.16
C GLU A 97 -13.05 -3.36 -3.97
N ARG A 98 -13.07 -3.03 -5.28
CA ARG A 98 -11.91 -3.21 -6.17
C ARG A 98 -10.88 -2.08 -6.03
N GLU A 99 -11.29 -0.86 -5.67
CA GLU A 99 -10.40 0.28 -5.43
C GLU A 99 -10.80 0.99 -4.11
N PRO A 100 -10.37 0.44 -2.96
CA PRO A 100 -10.83 0.90 -1.65
C PRO A 100 -10.27 2.27 -1.22
N SER A 101 -9.20 2.77 -1.86
CA SER A 101 -8.58 4.03 -1.46
C SER A 101 -9.45 5.23 -1.84
N SER A 102 -9.99 5.25 -3.06
CA SER A 102 -10.70 6.41 -3.59
C SER A 102 -11.93 6.12 -4.46
N ALA A 103 -12.14 4.86 -4.86
CA ALA A 103 -13.05 4.49 -5.95
C ALA A 103 -12.76 5.30 -7.23
N GLY A 104 -11.50 5.31 -7.66
CA GLY A 104 -11.06 5.89 -8.93
C GLY A 104 -10.96 7.42 -8.95
N ARG A 105 -11.32 8.10 -7.85
CA ARG A 105 -11.31 9.57 -7.71
C ARG A 105 -9.93 10.17 -7.50
N GLN A 106 -8.93 9.34 -7.19
CA GLN A 106 -7.56 9.78 -6.98
C GLN A 106 -6.61 9.24 -8.05
N MET A 107 -5.43 9.86 -8.15
CA MET A 107 -4.33 9.32 -8.94
C MET A 107 -3.78 8.05 -8.28
N ASN A 108 -3.16 7.19 -9.08
CA ASN A 108 -2.45 6.01 -8.58
C ASN A 108 -1.37 6.45 -7.58
N GLY A 109 -1.12 5.64 -6.54
CA GLY A 109 -0.20 5.99 -5.47
C GLY A 109 -0.82 6.83 -4.36
N HIS A 110 -2.03 7.38 -4.51
CA HIS A 110 -2.74 8.05 -3.41
C HIS A 110 -3.49 7.01 -2.56
N PHE A 111 -2.75 6.24 -1.79
CA PHE A 111 -3.28 5.19 -0.94
C PHE A 111 -4.02 5.76 0.27
N ALA A 112 -5.11 5.11 0.69
CA ALA A 112 -5.88 5.50 1.87
C ALA A 112 -6.62 4.29 2.45
N THR A 113 -6.93 4.33 3.74
CA THR A 113 -7.86 3.38 4.38
C THR A 113 -9.18 4.05 4.69
N ARG A 114 -10.30 3.35 4.47
CA ARG A 114 -11.64 3.87 4.78
C ARG A 114 -11.89 3.91 6.29
N THR A 115 -12.11 5.12 6.82
CA THR A 115 -12.37 5.38 8.25
C THR A 115 -13.85 5.39 8.64
N LEU A 116 -14.75 5.43 7.67
CA LEU A 116 -16.20 5.43 7.89
C LEU A 116 -16.82 4.08 7.50
N ASN A 117 -17.85 3.69 8.24
CA ASN A 117 -18.80 2.65 7.87
C ASN A 117 -19.68 3.11 6.69
N ALA A 118 -20.44 2.18 6.12
CA ALA A 118 -21.33 2.47 4.99
C ALA A 118 -22.46 3.46 5.36
N ASP A 119 -22.87 3.48 6.63
CA ASP A 119 -23.88 4.40 7.18
C ASP A 119 -23.30 5.78 7.57
N GLY A 120 -22.00 6.01 7.32
CA GLY A 120 -21.31 7.27 7.66
C GLY A 120 -20.85 7.37 9.11
N THR A 121 -21.12 6.38 9.96
CA THR A 121 -20.55 6.33 11.32
C THR A 121 -19.05 6.03 11.28
N TRP A 122 -18.32 6.42 12.32
CA TRP A 122 -16.89 6.16 12.41
C TRP A 122 -16.62 4.70 12.73
N LYS A 123 -15.63 4.12 12.02
CA LYS A 123 -15.01 2.88 12.47
C LYS A 123 -14.19 3.12 13.73
N ARG A 124 -13.97 2.06 14.51
CA ARG A 124 -13.04 2.10 15.62
C ARG A 124 -11.60 2.08 15.10
N LEU A 125 -11.03 3.26 14.87
CA LEU A 125 -9.72 3.43 14.23
C LEU A 125 -8.56 2.81 15.03
N VAL A 126 -8.74 2.63 16.35
CA VAL A 126 -7.77 1.93 17.22
C VAL A 126 -7.61 0.44 16.88
N ASP A 127 -8.56 -0.15 16.17
CA ASP A 127 -8.54 -1.56 15.77
C ASP A 127 -8.03 -1.75 14.33
N HIS A 128 -7.48 -0.70 13.72
CA HIS A 128 -7.06 -0.70 12.32
C HIS A 128 -5.71 -0.03 12.12
N LYS A 129 -4.97 -0.46 11.09
CA LYS A 129 -3.77 0.24 10.60
C LYS A 129 -4.21 1.40 9.72
N ASN A 130 -4.05 2.63 10.18
CA ASN A 130 -4.67 3.79 9.53
C ASN A 130 -3.71 4.48 8.56
N VAL A 131 -4.22 4.71 7.36
CA VAL A 131 -3.52 5.41 6.29
C VAL A 131 -4.33 6.64 5.92
N SER A 132 -3.81 7.81 6.29
CA SER A 132 -4.34 9.05 5.74
C SER A 132 -3.99 9.14 4.26
N ALA A 133 -4.85 9.75 3.45
CA ALA A 133 -4.69 9.78 2.00
C ALA A 133 -3.30 10.31 1.60
N ASP A 134 -2.50 9.43 0.99
CA ASP A 134 -1.18 9.76 0.48
C ASP A 134 -1.28 10.74 -0.68
N ILE A 135 -0.30 11.64 -0.79
CA ILE A 135 -0.27 12.64 -1.85
C ILE A 135 1.17 13.05 -2.19
N SER A 136 1.36 13.58 -3.39
CA SER A 136 2.59 14.27 -3.79
C SER A 136 2.86 15.51 -2.93
N PRO A 137 4.12 15.81 -2.56
CA PRO A 137 4.44 16.91 -1.65
C PRO A 137 4.27 18.26 -2.36
N THR A 138 4.36 18.27 -3.70
CA THR A 138 4.12 19.43 -4.56
C THR A 138 2.63 19.71 -4.78
N GLY A 139 1.75 18.76 -4.45
CA GLY A 139 0.30 18.86 -4.66
C GLY A 139 -0.53 18.99 -3.38
N GLY A 140 0.08 18.86 -2.20
CA GLY A 140 -0.61 18.96 -0.91
C GLY A 140 -0.61 20.37 -0.34
N GLN A 141 -1.78 20.87 0.08
CA GLN A 141 -1.89 22.09 0.89
C GLN A 141 -1.56 21.84 2.38
N MET A 142 -1.36 20.57 2.76
CA MET A 142 -0.97 20.16 4.10
C MET A 142 0.46 19.61 4.07
N PRO A 143 1.34 20.01 5.00
CA PRO A 143 2.63 19.34 5.20
C PRO A 143 2.38 17.86 5.50
N ARG A 144 3.09 16.99 4.79
CA ARG A 144 2.95 15.53 4.89
C ARG A 144 4.25 14.91 5.36
#